data_AF-A0A526YNK7-F1
#
_entry.id   AF-A0A526YNK7-F1
#
_cell.length_a   1.000
_cell.length_b   1.000
_cell.length_c   1.000
_cell.angle_alpha   90.00
_cell.angle_beta   90.00
_cell.angle_gamma   90.00
#
_symmetry.space_group_name_H-M   'P 1'
#
loop_
_entity.id
_entity.type
_entity.pdbx_description
1 polymer ?
#
loop_
_entity_poly.entity_id
_entity_poly.type
_entity_poly.pdbx_seq_one_letter_code
_entity_poly.pdbx_strand_id
1 'polypeptide(L)'
;AMEFLYFRQLSGGLPSLDLRFAGFTPDEGMAWLTALGRRGSEIILVWHYLTFDLLFPALLSLTLVGLILAAGRRLKNFRALSAQLQSLFALVLVLPYTLTDYAQNIAVARMLSDFLSANPDSLSFASALIVIKFALLAIPVTVIAVFHLAAQKQR
;
A
#
# COMPACT_ATOMS: atom_id res chain seq x y z
N ALA A 1 11.71 -10.24 7.52
CA ALA A 1 12.17 -9.98 8.90
C ALA A 1 13.54 -9.31 8.95
N MET A 2 14.56 -9.82 8.24
CA MET A 2 15.91 -9.22 8.27
C MET A 2 16.01 -7.83 7.63
N GLU A 3 15.29 -7.58 6.53
CA GLU A 3 15.29 -6.29 5.84
C GLU A 3 14.64 -5.16 6.66
N PHE A 4 13.47 -5.43 7.26
CA PHE A 4 12.82 -4.50 8.19
C PHE A 4 13.73 -4.11 9.37
N LEU A 5 14.47 -5.08 9.93
CA LEU A 5 15.44 -4.82 11.00
C LEU A 5 16.64 -4.01 10.49
N TYR A 6 17.10 -4.26 9.28
CA TYR A 6 18.19 -3.52 8.64
C TYR A 6 17.82 -2.06 8.34
N PHE A 7 16.66 -1.80 7.75
CA PHE A 7 16.20 -0.42 7.51
C PHE A 7 15.88 0.33 8.80
N ARG A 8 15.35 -0.38 9.80
CA ARG A 8 15.13 0.19 11.13
C ARG A 8 16.44 0.57 11.83
N GLN A 9 17.53 -0.16 11.59
CA GLN A 9 18.85 0.26 12.07
C GLN A 9 19.36 1.51 11.35
N LEU A 10 19.09 1.64 10.05
CA LEU A 10 19.49 2.81 9.25
C LEU A 10 18.75 4.10 9.64
N SER A 11 17.51 4.00 10.13
CA SER A 11 16.70 5.14 10.60
C SER A 11 16.82 5.43 12.10
N GLY A 12 17.85 4.91 12.77
CA GLY A 12 18.04 5.11 14.21
C GLY A 12 16.98 4.44 15.10
N GLY A 13 16.32 3.40 14.61
CA GLY A 13 15.29 2.64 15.33
C GLY A 13 13.85 2.97 14.93
N LEU A 14 13.64 3.96 14.06
CA LEU A 14 12.31 4.41 13.64
C LEU A 14 11.69 3.46 12.60
N PRO A 15 10.42 3.03 12.79
CA PRO A 15 9.73 2.23 11.79
C PRO A 15 9.58 3.02 10.49
N SER A 16 9.63 2.32 9.36
CA SER A 16 9.39 2.90 8.05
C SER A 16 8.01 3.59 7.99
N LEU A 17 7.94 4.68 7.25
CA LEU A 17 6.76 5.55 7.26
C LEU A 17 5.51 4.82 6.71
N ASP A 18 5.70 4.01 5.68
CA ASP A 18 4.68 3.20 4.98
C ASP A 18 3.95 2.18 5.88
N LEU A 19 4.55 1.76 7.00
CA LEU A 19 3.93 0.83 7.96
C LEU A 19 3.05 1.53 9.00
N ARG A 20 3.06 2.86 9.05
CA ARG A 20 2.29 3.65 10.00
C ARG A 20 0.86 3.81 9.51
N PHE A 21 0.01 2.82 9.81
CA PHE A 21 -1.38 2.78 9.32
C PHE A 21 -2.22 4.02 9.66
N ALA A 22 -1.88 4.74 10.74
CA ALA A 22 -2.54 5.98 11.16
C ALA A 22 -1.89 7.25 10.55
N GLY A 23 -0.92 7.09 9.66
CA GLY A 23 -0.08 8.17 9.15
C GLY A 23 1.03 8.57 10.14
N PHE A 24 1.62 9.72 9.89
CA PHE A 24 2.67 10.35 10.70
C PHE A 24 2.54 11.88 10.67
N THR A 25 3.13 12.57 11.64
CA THR A 25 3.19 14.04 11.64
C THR A 25 4.38 14.56 10.81
N PRO A 26 4.34 15.77 10.24
CA PRO A 26 5.50 16.33 9.53
C PRO A 26 6.80 16.27 10.32
N ASP A 27 6.76 16.54 11.62
CA ASP A 27 7.94 16.46 12.50
C ASP A 27 8.51 15.04 12.59
N GLU A 28 7.65 14.02 12.70
CA GLU A 28 8.07 12.61 12.71
C GLU A 28 8.69 12.20 11.37
N GLY A 29 8.12 12.67 10.26
CA GLY A 29 8.63 12.41 8.92
C GLY A 29 9.99 13.06 8.69
N MET A 30 10.15 14.31 9.12
CA MET A 30 11.43 15.03 9.07
C MET A 30 12.49 14.39 9.97
N ALA A 31 12.12 13.96 11.17
CA ALA A 31 13.00 13.23 12.06
C ALA A 31 13.48 11.91 11.43
N TRP A 32 12.60 11.18 10.74
CA TRP A 32 12.96 9.96 10.02
C TRP A 32 13.93 10.23 8.85
N LEU A 33 13.65 11.23 8.01
CA LEU A 33 14.53 11.61 6.90
C LEU A 33 15.91 12.07 7.40
N THR A 34 15.94 12.84 8.50
CA THR A 34 17.19 13.32 9.11
C THR A 34 18.00 12.16 9.71
N ALA A 35 17.34 11.21 10.38
CA ALA A 35 18.00 10.04 10.97
C ALA A 35 18.62 9.12 9.91
N LEU A 36 18.01 9.00 8.73
CA LEU A 36 18.57 8.23 7.61
C LEU A 36 19.85 8.84 7.05
N GLY A 37 19.89 10.17 6.97
CA GLY A 37 20.93 10.90 6.25
C GLY A 37 21.04 10.47 4.78
N ARG A 38 22.03 11.02 4.07
CA ARG A 38 22.17 10.79 2.62
C ARG A 38 22.35 9.31 2.26
N ARG A 39 23.20 8.61 3.02
CA ARG A 39 23.54 7.20 2.77
C ARG A 39 22.36 6.26 3.08
N GLY A 40 21.61 6.51 4.15
CA GLY A 40 20.40 5.75 4.47
C GLY A 40 19.29 5.99 3.45
N SER A 41 19.12 7.23 3.00
CA SER A 41 18.13 7.58 1.98
C SER A 41 18.40 6.89 0.64
N GLU A 42 19.65 6.85 0.17
CA GLU A 42 20.02 6.13 -1.06
C GLU A 42 19.74 4.63 -0.96
N ILE A 43 20.08 4.01 0.17
CA ILE A 43 19.86 2.58 0.41
C ILE A 43 18.36 2.25 0.41
N ILE A 44 17.54 3.04 1.11
CA ILE A 44 16.09 2.86 1.15
C ILE A 44 15.45 3.14 -0.20
N LEU A 45 15.89 4.18 -0.92
CA LEU A 45 15.37 4.50 -2.25
C LEU A 45 15.55 3.30 -3.21
N VAL A 46 16.76 2.74 -3.28
CA VAL A 46 17.10 1.67 -4.23
C VAL A 46 16.44 0.35 -3.86
N TRP A 47 16.58 -0.06 -2.60
CA TRP A 47 16.15 -1.40 -2.19
C TRP A 47 14.67 -1.44 -1.83
N HIS A 48 14.16 -0.49 -1.04
CA HIS A 48 12.78 -0.50 -0.59
C HIS A 48 11.84 0.05 -1.67
N TYR A 49 12.03 1.31 -2.07
CA TYR A 49 11.07 2.00 -2.95
C TYR A 49 11.13 1.60 -4.43
N LEU A 50 12.33 1.39 -4.98
CA LEU A 50 12.51 1.05 -6.40
C LEU A 50 12.42 -0.46 -6.69
N THR A 51 12.50 -1.32 -5.67
CA THR A 51 12.44 -2.78 -5.85
C THR A 51 11.19 -3.38 -5.22
N PHE A 52 11.06 -3.34 -3.90
CA PHE A 52 9.94 -3.98 -3.20
C PHE A 52 8.62 -3.25 -3.42
N ASP A 53 8.59 -1.95 -3.15
CA ASP A 53 7.38 -1.14 -3.24
C ASP A 53 6.98 -0.79 -4.68
N LEU A 54 7.80 -1.18 -5.66
CA LEU A 54 7.41 -1.19 -7.07
C LEU A 54 6.61 -2.45 -7.42
N LEU A 55 7.05 -3.62 -6.95
CA LEU A 55 6.47 -4.92 -7.33
C LEU A 55 5.34 -5.37 -6.40
N PHE A 56 5.47 -5.10 -5.11
CA PHE A 56 4.56 -5.60 -4.09
C PHE A 56 3.12 -5.10 -4.28
N PRO A 57 2.86 -3.81 -4.56
CA PRO A 57 1.48 -3.34 -4.76
C PRO A 57 0.81 -4.02 -5.95
N ALA A 58 1.53 -4.28 -7.04
CA ALA A 58 1.02 -5.03 -8.18
C ALA A 58 0.70 -6.49 -7.84
N LEU A 59 1.62 -7.19 -7.17
CA LEU A 59 1.40 -8.59 -6.76
C LEU A 59 0.24 -8.73 -5.79
N LEU A 60 0.15 -7.85 -4.79
CA LEU A 60 -0.97 -7.83 -3.85
C LEU A 60 -2.28 -7.53 -4.59
N SER A 61 -2.27 -6.57 -5.52
CA SER A 61 -3.47 -6.22 -6.30
C SER A 61 -3.96 -7.38 -7.16
N LEU A 62 -3.05 -8.07 -7.86
CA LEU A 62 -3.37 -9.28 -8.63
C LEU A 62 -3.93 -10.38 -7.72
N THR A 63 -3.36 -10.54 -6.53
CA THR A 63 -3.85 -11.50 -5.53
C THR A 63 -5.25 -11.15 -5.06
N LEU A 64 -5.51 -9.88 -4.71
CA LEU A 64 -6.84 -9.41 -4.29
C LEU A 64 -7.88 -9.59 -5.39
N VAL A 65 -7.55 -9.24 -6.64
CA VAL A 65 -8.43 -9.48 -7.80
C VAL A 65 -8.75 -10.98 -7.91
N GLY A 66 -7.72 -11.84 -7.86
CA GLY A 66 -7.89 -13.29 -7.92
C GLY A 66 -8.79 -13.82 -6.80
N LEU A 67 -8.60 -13.34 -5.57
CA LEU A 67 -9.40 -13.73 -4.41
C LEU A 67 -10.85 -13.25 -4.51
N ILE A 68 -11.10 -12.02 -4.95
CA ILE A 68 -12.45 -11.50 -5.19
C ILE A 68 -13.18 -12.37 -6.22
N LEU A 69 -12.52 -12.69 -7.34
CA LEU A 69 -13.09 -13.55 -8.38
C LEU A 69 -13.35 -14.97 -7.86
N ALA A 70 -12.39 -15.56 -7.13
CA ALA A 70 -12.52 -16.91 -6.60
C ALA A 70 -13.61 -17.03 -5.53
N ALA A 71 -13.72 -16.05 -4.64
CA ALA A 71 -14.77 -15.99 -3.62
C ALA A 71 -16.13 -15.68 -4.25
N GLY A 72 -16.19 -14.70 -5.15
CA GLY A 72 -17.41 -14.25 -5.81
C GLY A 72 -18.06 -15.33 -6.66
N ARG A 73 -17.28 -16.12 -7.42
CA ARG A 73 -17.81 -17.23 -8.24
C ARG A 73 -18.51 -18.34 -7.45
N ARG A 74 -18.37 -18.37 -6.12
CA ARG A 74 -19.14 -19.26 -5.24
C ARG A 74 -20.58 -18.79 -5.02
N LEU A 75 -20.88 -17.51 -5.28
CA LEU A 75 -22.20 -16.91 -5.16
C LEU A 75 -22.95 -17.02 -6.49
N LYS A 76 -24.21 -17.48 -6.46
CA LYS A 76 -25.04 -17.67 -7.67
C LYS A 76 -25.15 -16.39 -8.52
N ASN A 77 -25.44 -15.25 -7.88
CA ASN A 77 -25.66 -13.97 -8.58
C ASN A 77 -24.37 -13.44 -9.23
N PHE A 78 -23.24 -13.52 -8.54
CA PHE A 78 -21.97 -13.05 -9.07
C PHE A 78 -21.47 -13.96 -10.20
N ARG A 79 -21.67 -15.28 -10.08
CA ARG A 79 -21.33 -16.26 -11.12
C ARG A 79 -22.17 -16.06 -12.40
N ALA A 80 -23.38 -15.52 -12.30
CA ALA A 80 -24.24 -15.24 -13.45
C ALA A 80 -23.77 -14.03 -14.28
N LEU A 81 -22.88 -13.17 -13.74
CA LEU A 81 -22.29 -12.06 -14.47
C LEU A 81 -21.31 -12.54 -15.55
N SER A 82 -21.18 -11.78 -16.64
CA SER A 82 -20.14 -12.05 -17.64
C SER A 82 -18.74 -11.95 -17.03
N ALA A 83 -17.77 -12.65 -17.63
CA ALA A 83 -16.38 -12.62 -17.15
C ALA A 83 -15.81 -11.20 -17.13
N GLN A 84 -16.18 -10.36 -18.10
CA GLN A 84 -15.78 -8.96 -18.19
C GLN A 84 -16.31 -8.16 -16.99
N LEU A 85 -17.59 -8.35 -16.62
CA LEU A 85 -18.18 -7.65 -15.48
C LEU A 85 -17.59 -8.12 -14.14
N GLN A 86 -17.31 -9.42 -13.99
CA GLN A 86 -16.62 -9.95 -12.80
C GLN A 86 -15.23 -9.32 -12.65
N SER A 87 -14.46 -9.29 -13.75
CA SER A 87 -13.13 -8.69 -13.77
C SER A 87 -13.17 -7.19 -13.52
N LEU A 88 -14.08 -6.46 -14.16
CA LEU A 88 -14.25 -5.02 -13.95
C LEU A 88 -14.61 -4.71 -12.51
N PHE A 89 -15.53 -5.48 -11.91
CA PHE A 89 -15.89 -5.34 -10.50
C PHE A 89 -14.66 -5.50 -9.59
N ALA A 90 -13.88 -6.57 -9.79
CA ALA A 90 -12.68 -6.80 -8.99
C ALA A 90 -11.62 -5.71 -9.19
N LEU A 91 -11.42 -5.24 -10.43
CA LEU A 91 -10.47 -4.17 -10.74
C LEU A 91 -10.88 -2.84 -10.11
N VAL A 92 -12.16 -2.43 -10.21
CA VAL A 92 -12.65 -1.18 -9.62
C VAL A 92 -12.44 -1.15 -8.10
N LEU A 93 -12.58 -2.30 -7.42
CA LEU A 93 -12.35 -2.39 -5.98
C LEU A 93 -10.88 -2.32 -5.57
N VAL A 94 -9.97 -2.75 -6.43
CA VAL A 94 -8.55 -2.89 -6.10
C VAL A 94 -7.70 -1.72 -6.63
N LEU A 95 -8.01 -1.20 -7.82
CA LEU A 95 -7.23 -0.13 -8.47
C LEU A 95 -7.03 1.12 -7.61
N PRO A 96 -8.02 1.64 -6.86
CA PRO A 96 -7.81 2.81 -6.02
C PRO A 96 -6.70 2.60 -4.98
N TYR A 97 -6.63 1.42 -4.37
CA TYR A 97 -5.55 1.06 -3.46
C TYR A 97 -4.21 1.08 -4.18
N THR A 98 -4.09 0.38 -5.31
CA THR A 98 -2.85 0.27 -6.09
C THR A 98 -2.31 1.63 -6.50
N LEU A 99 -3.18 2.50 -7.00
CA LEU A 99 -2.79 3.84 -7.46
C LEU A 99 -2.34 4.73 -6.30
N THR A 100 -3.04 4.64 -5.15
CA THR A 100 -2.68 5.42 -3.96
C THR A 100 -1.35 4.96 -3.37
N ASP A 101 -1.09 3.65 -3.34
CA ASP A 101 0.19 3.11 -2.89
C ASP A 101 1.34 3.58 -3.78
N TYR A 102 1.19 3.50 -5.12
CA TYR A 102 2.21 4.04 -6.02
C TYR A 102 2.40 5.56 -5.89
N ALA A 103 1.31 6.32 -5.73
CA ALA A 103 1.42 7.76 -5.49
C ALA A 103 2.21 8.05 -4.20
N GLN A 104 1.99 7.25 -3.15
CA GLN A 104 2.71 7.37 -1.89
C GLN A 104 4.20 7.04 -2.06
N ASN A 105 4.51 5.98 -2.79
CA ASN A 105 5.90 5.55 -3.02
C ASN A 105 6.66 6.61 -3.82
N ILE A 106 6.01 7.21 -4.82
CA ILE A 106 6.57 8.33 -5.59
C ILE A 106 6.80 9.56 -4.69
N ALA A 107 5.83 9.91 -3.83
CA ALA A 107 5.97 11.05 -2.92
C ALA A 107 7.16 10.87 -1.96
N VAL A 108 7.31 9.69 -1.36
CA VAL A 108 8.43 9.40 -0.46
C VAL A 108 9.75 9.30 -1.21
N ALA A 109 9.78 8.63 -2.36
CA ALA A 109 10.99 8.55 -3.19
C ALA A 109 11.51 9.93 -3.58
N ARG A 110 10.62 10.89 -3.90
CA ARG A 110 11.01 12.29 -4.18
C ARG A 110 11.69 12.93 -2.96
N MET A 111 11.10 12.81 -1.77
CA MET A 111 11.67 13.36 -0.53
C MET A 111 13.01 12.70 -0.14
N LEU A 112 13.18 11.42 -0.45
CA LEU A 112 14.45 10.71 -0.25
C LEU A 112 15.53 11.13 -1.25
N SER A 113 15.14 11.40 -2.51
CA SER A 113 16.06 11.81 -3.58
C SER A 113 16.46 13.28 -3.50
N ASP A 114 15.54 14.14 -3.07
CA ASP A 114 15.74 15.58 -2.91
C ASP A 114 15.17 16.02 -1.56
N PHE A 115 16.07 16.21 -0.60
CA PHE A 115 15.71 16.64 0.76
C PHE A 115 15.04 18.02 0.79
N LEU A 116 15.27 18.89 -0.21
CA LEU A 116 14.59 20.20 -0.29
C LEU A 116 13.09 20.05 -0.55
N SER A 117 12.67 18.92 -1.14
CA SER A 117 11.26 18.60 -1.37
C SER A 117 10.53 18.12 -0.11
N ALA A 118 11.25 17.80 0.97
CA ALA A 118 10.70 17.35 2.25
C ALA A 118 10.19 18.50 3.12
N ASN A 119 9.23 19.28 2.60
CA ASN A 119 8.55 20.32 3.37
C ASN A 119 7.32 19.76 4.12
N PRO A 120 6.71 20.52 5.06
CA PRO A 120 5.56 20.05 5.82
C PRO A 120 4.36 19.62 4.98
N ASP A 121 4.12 20.24 3.82
CA ASP A 121 3.02 19.90 2.93
C ASP A 121 3.27 18.56 2.23
N SER A 122 4.48 18.33 1.71
CA SER A 122 4.88 17.06 1.10
C SER A 122 4.79 15.90 2.10
N LEU A 123 5.23 16.13 3.34
CA LEU A 123 5.18 15.14 4.41
C LEU A 123 3.73 14.84 4.83
N SER A 124 2.90 15.88 4.97
CA SER A 124 1.47 15.72 5.25
C SER A 124 0.75 14.99 4.13
N PHE A 125 1.09 15.28 2.88
CA PHE A 125 0.55 14.60 1.70
C PHE A 125 0.92 13.12 1.68
N ALA A 126 2.20 12.78 1.91
CA ALA A 126 2.63 11.39 2.00
C ALA A 126 1.93 10.64 3.16
N SER A 127 1.79 11.30 4.31
CA SER A 127 1.03 10.77 5.46
C SER A 127 -0.43 10.49 5.12
N ALA A 128 -1.11 11.44 4.45
CA ALA A 128 -2.49 11.26 4.00
C ALA A 128 -2.62 10.09 3.02
N LEU A 129 -1.69 9.93 2.07
CA LEU A 129 -1.69 8.81 1.14
C LEU A 129 -1.53 7.46 1.85
N ILE A 130 -0.77 7.38 2.95
CA ILE A 130 -0.68 6.16 3.77
C ILE A 130 -2.04 5.83 4.39
N VAL A 131 -2.71 6.80 4.99
CA VAL A 131 -4.03 6.57 5.60
C VAL A 131 -5.05 6.16 4.53
N ILE A 132 -5.07 6.87 3.40
CA ILE A 132 -5.99 6.60 2.30
C ILE A 132 -5.74 5.21 1.71
N LYS A 133 -4.49 4.80 1.47
CA LYS A 133 -4.21 3.47 0.91
C LYS A 133 -4.69 2.35 1.83
N PHE A 134 -4.50 2.47 3.16
CA PHE A 134 -5.00 1.46 4.09
C PHE A 134 -6.53 1.42 4.14
N ALA A 135 -7.19 2.58 4.13
CA ALA A 135 -8.65 2.65 4.04
C ALA A 135 -9.16 1.99 2.74
N LEU A 136 -8.50 2.26 1.60
CA LEU A 136 -8.83 1.66 0.31
C LEU A 136 -8.53 0.17 0.26
N LEU A 137 -7.47 -0.31 0.93
CA LEU A 137 -7.14 -1.73 1.04
C LEU A 137 -8.19 -2.51 1.85
N ALA A 138 -8.79 -1.87 2.86
CA ALA A 138 -9.83 -2.50 3.68
C ALA A 138 -11.07 -2.88 2.85
N ILE A 139 -11.36 -2.16 1.77
CA ILE A 139 -12.52 -2.41 0.89
C ILE A 139 -12.46 -3.80 0.23
N PRO A 140 -11.45 -4.15 -0.60
CA PRO A 140 -11.38 -5.46 -1.22
C PRO A 140 -11.25 -6.59 -0.19
N VAL A 141 -10.55 -6.37 0.93
CA VAL A 141 -10.47 -7.35 2.04
C VAL A 141 -11.85 -7.64 2.63
N THR A 142 -12.63 -6.59 2.90
CA THR A 142 -14.00 -6.72 3.42
C THR A 142 -14.90 -7.44 2.41
N VAL A 143 -14.80 -7.11 1.12
CA VAL A 143 -15.58 -7.78 0.06
C VAL A 143 -15.26 -9.27 -0.01
N ILE A 144 -13.99 -9.66 0.07
CA ILE A 144 -13.57 -11.07 0.10
C ILE A 144 -14.19 -11.77 1.32
N ALA A 145 -14.13 -11.16 2.51
CA ALA A 145 -14.72 -11.72 3.72
C ALA A 145 -16.24 -11.89 3.59
N VAL A 146 -16.94 -10.86 3.10
CA VAL A 146 -18.40 -10.90 2.87
C VAL A 146 -18.77 -11.99 1.86
N PHE A 147 -18.04 -12.10 0.75
CA PHE A 147 -18.28 -13.14 -0.25
C PHE A 147 -18.08 -14.53 0.33
N HIS A 148 -17.02 -14.72 1.13
CA HIS A 148 -16.75 -15.99 1.79
C HIS A 148 -17.87 -16.37 2.77
N LEU A 149 -18.29 -15.45 3.64
CA LEU A 149 -19.36 -15.68 4.61
C LEU A 149 -20.72 -15.92 3.95
N ALA A 150 -21.04 -15.17 2.90
CA ALA A 150 -22.27 -15.35 2.13
C ALA A 150 -22.31 -16.70 1.41
N ALA A 151 -21.18 -17.17 0.89
CA ALA A 151 -21.08 -18.48 0.25
C ALA A 151 -21.23 -19.64 1.25
N GLN A 152 -20.78 -19.47 2.50
CA GLN A 152 -20.99 -20.45 3.57
C GLN A 152 -22.47 -20.58 3.94
N LYS A 153 -23.22 -19.47 4.00
CA LYS A 153 -24.67 -19.49 4.30
C LYS A 153 -25.55 -20.11 3.20
N GLN A 154 -25.03 -20.25 1.98
CA GLN A 154 -25.74 -20.85 0.84
C GLN A 154 -25.55 -22.36 0.72
N ARG A 155 -24.67 -22.95 1.56
CA ARG A 155 -24.48 -24.40 1.68
C ARG A 155 -25.40 -24.94 2.77
#